data_AF-A0A0A9DWA7-F1
#
_entry.id   AF-A0A0A9DWA7-F1
#
_cell.length_a   1.000
_cell.length_b   1.000
_cell.length_c   1.000
_cell.angle_alpha   90.00
_cell.angle_beta   90.00
_cell.angle_gamma   90.00
#
_symmetry.space_group_name_H-M   'P 1'
#
loop_
_entity.id
_entity.type
_entity.pdbx_description
1 polymer ?
#
loop_
_entity_poly.entity_id
_entity_poly.type
_entity_poly.pdbx_seq_one_letter_code
_entity_poly.pdbx_strand_id
1 'polypeptide(L)'
;MVILFLFKFLHQGFEALCPDKASMEHTVLPSVGAFRKGDMEGARNLLRVSLQFLLVRAVNTVIIASGDLVGILPEDDPLLKKCIDPLDALVREAIICARTQRP
;
A
#
# COMPACT_ATOMS: atom_id res chain seq x y z
N MET A 1 6.91 -7.22 9.64
CA MET A 1 6.95 -5.83 9.13
C MET A 1 5.67 -5.05 9.43
N VAL A 2 4.47 -5.62 9.21
CA VAL A 2 3.17 -4.94 9.45
C VAL A 2 2.98 -4.44 10.89
N ILE A 3 3.37 -5.22 11.91
CA ILE A 3 3.18 -4.86 13.34
C ILE A 3 4.02 -3.63 13.74
N LEU A 4 5.26 -3.54 13.25
CA LEU A 4 6.14 -2.39 13.52
C LEU A 4 5.56 -1.09 12.93
N PHE A 5 4.92 -1.21 11.77
CA PHE A 5 4.33 -0.08 11.07
C PHE A 5 3.12 0.45 11.85
N LEU A 6 2.17 -0.42 12.21
CA LEU A 6 0.99 -0.04 13.01
C LEU A 6 1.38 0.63 14.33
N PHE A 7 2.40 0.10 15.02
CA PHE A 7 2.90 0.68 16.27
C PHE A 7 3.42 2.11 16.08
N LYS A 8 4.14 2.37 14.98
CA LYS A 8 4.67 3.71 14.67
C LYS A 8 3.57 4.73 14.36
N PHE A 9 2.51 4.33 13.67
CA PHE A 9 1.36 5.20 13.38
C PHE A 9 0.57 5.54 14.64
N LEU A 10 0.29 4.55 15.49
CA LEU A 10 -0.38 4.77 16.77
C LEU A 10 0.39 5.76 17.65
N HIS A 11 1.72 5.64 17.70
CA HIS A 11 2.57 6.54 18.47
C HIS A 11 2.64 7.97 17.88
N GLN A 12 2.33 8.14 16.60
CA GLN A 12 2.25 9.44 15.92
C GLN A 12 0.83 10.04 15.94
N GLY A 13 -0.12 9.41 16.64
CA GLY A 13 -1.51 9.87 16.74
C GLY A 13 -2.40 9.50 15.56
N PHE A 14 -1.95 8.58 14.69
CA PHE A 14 -2.75 8.09 13.58
C PHE A 14 -3.52 6.83 13.94
N GLU A 15 -4.78 6.77 13.52
CA GLU A 15 -5.57 5.56 13.55
C GLU A 15 -5.26 4.73 12.29
N ALA A 16 -4.74 3.51 12.50
CA ALA A 16 -4.41 2.59 11.42
C ALA A 16 -5.47 1.49 11.33
N LEU A 17 -6.18 1.44 10.21
CA LEU A 17 -7.18 0.41 9.92
C LEU A 17 -6.57 -0.64 8.99
N CYS A 18 -6.64 -1.90 9.42
CA CYS A 18 -6.31 -3.04 8.57
C CYS A 18 -7.59 -3.59 7.91
N PRO A 19 -7.49 -4.20 6.72
CA PRO A 19 -8.60 -4.99 6.21
C PRO A 19 -8.99 -6.07 7.20
N ASP A 20 -10.28 -6.37 7.28
CA ASP A 20 -10.75 -7.50 8.10
C ASP A 20 -10.25 -8.84 7.53
N LYS A 21 -10.44 -9.91 8.31
CA LYS A 21 -9.96 -11.24 7.96
C LYS A 21 -10.52 -11.71 6.60
N ALA A 22 -11.80 -11.49 6.34
CA ALA A 22 -12.43 -11.89 5.09
C ALA A 22 -11.84 -11.15 3.89
N SER A 23 -11.67 -9.84 4.01
CA SER A 23 -11.01 -9.01 2.99
C SER A 23 -9.57 -9.45 2.76
N MET A 24 -8.85 -9.79 3.82
CA MET A 24 -7.48 -10.29 3.74
C MET A 24 -7.40 -11.60 2.95
N GLU A 25 -8.24 -12.58 3.31
CA GLU A 25 -8.22 -13.94 2.74
C GLU A 25 -8.80 -14.00 1.32
N HIS A 26 -9.76 -13.14 0.98
CA HIS A 26 -10.48 -13.22 -0.30
C HIS A 26 -10.03 -12.17 -1.32
N THR A 27 -9.34 -11.10 -0.92
CA THR A 27 -8.90 -10.04 -1.86
C THR A 27 -7.41 -9.78 -1.82
N VAL A 28 -6.83 -9.49 -0.64
CA VAL A 28 -5.41 -9.10 -0.52
C VAL A 28 -4.47 -10.26 -0.84
N LEU A 29 -4.61 -11.39 -0.14
CA LEU A 29 -3.74 -12.55 -0.34
C LEU A 29 -3.91 -13.14 -1.75
N PRO A 30 -5.13 -13.26 -2.29
CA PRO A 30 -5.32 -13.70 -3.67
C PRO A 30 -4.73 -12.74 -4.71
N SER A 31 -4.78 -11.42 -4.49
CA SER A 31 -4.14 -10.45 -5.39
C SER A 31 -2.63 -10.66 -5.47
N VAL A 32 -1.96 -10.82 -4.31
CA VAL A 32 -0.52 -11.16 -4.27
C VAL A 32 -0.25 -12.51 -4.94
N GLY A 33 -1.12 -13.50 -4.72
CA GLY A 33 -1.00 -14.82 -5.34
C GLY A 33 -1.14 -14.78 -6.86
N ALA A 34 -2.07 -13.99 -7.39
CA ALA A 34 -2.27 -13.79 -8.82
C ALA A 34 -1.06 -13.06 -9.45
N PHE A 35 -0.57 -12.01 -8.78
CA PHE A 35 0.61 -11.27 -9.22
C PHE A 35 1.83 -12.18 -9.35
N ARG A 36 2.12 -12.98 -8.32
CA ARG A 36 3.24 -13.94 -8.32
C ARG A 36 3.13 -15.03 -9.39
N LYS A 37 1.92 -15.30 -9.90
CA LYS A 37 1.66 -16.25 -11.00
C LYS A 37 1.70 -15.58 -12.38
N GLY A 38 1.93 -14.27 -12.45
CA GLY A 38 1.92 -13.49 -13.69
C GLY A 38 0.52 -13.11 -14.18
N ASP A 39 -0.54 -13.37 -13.41
CA ASP A 39 -1.90 -12.95 -13.73
C ASP A 39 -2.12 -11.50 -13.27
N MET A 40 -1.65 -10.57 -14.10
CA MET A 40 -1.72 -9.14 -13.81
C MET A 40 -3.16 -8.61 -13.75
N GLU A 41 -4.05 -9.14 -14.60
CA GLU A 41 -5.45 -8.68 -14.64
C GLU A 41 -6.21 -9.13 -13.38
N GLY A 42 -6.05 -10.40 -12.99
CA GLY A 42 -6.61 -10.93 -11.75
C GLY A 42 -6.06 -10.21 -10.52
N ALA A 43 -4.74 -10.02 -10.47
CA ALA A 43 -4.08 -9.31 -9.38
C ALA A 43 -4.62 -7.88 -9.22
N ARG A 44 -4.80 -7.18 -10.34
CA ARG A 44 -5.29 -5.80 -10.38
C ARG A 44 -6.74 -5.69 -9.96
N ASN A 45 -7.62 -6.56 -10.47
CA ASN A 45 -9.03 -6.54 -10.10
C ASN A 45 -9.22 -6.83 -8.61
N LEU A 46 -8.53 -7.83 -8.07
CA LEU A 46 -8.60 -8.18 -6.66
C LEU A 46 -8.05 -7.06 -5.76
N LEU A 47 -6.94 -6.43 -6.16
CA LEU A 47 -6.38 -5.29 -5.42
C LEU A 47 -7.33 -4.10 -5.40
N ARG A 48 -7.95 -3.77 -6.55
CA ARG A 48 -8.94 -2.67 -6.62
C ARG A 48 -10.12 -2.90 -5.68
N VAL A 49 -10.67 -4.11 -5.64
CA VAL A 49 -11.77 -4.45 -4.71
C VAL A 49 -11.32 -4.25 -3.26
N SER A 50 -10.12 -4.71 -2.93
CA SER A 50 -9.56 -4.55 -1.59
C SER A 50 -9.38 -3.08 -1.17
N LEU A 51 -8.83 -2.26 -2.08
CA LEU A 51 -8.64 -0.83 -1.86
C LEU A 51 -9.97 -0.10 -1.71
N GLN A 52 -10.95 -0.41 -2.56
CA GLN A 52 -12.27 0.19 -2.46
C GLN A 52 -12.94 -0.14 -1.13
N PHE A 53 -12.82 -1.38 -0.64
CA PHE A 53 -13.36 -1.76 0.66
C PHE A 53 -12.74 -0.94 1.80
N LEU A 54 -11.42 -0.70 1.76
CA LEU A 54 -10.75 0.18 2.72
C LEU A 54 -11.21 1.64 2.61
N LEU A 55 -11.32 2.16 1.39
CA LEU A 55 -11.72 3.57 1.16
C LEU A 55 -13.16 3.84 1.57
N VAL A 56 -14.08 2.89 1.39
CA VAL A 56 -15.48 3.00 1.85
C VAL A 56 -15.56 3.06 3.37
N ARG A 57 -14.57 2.50 4.10
CA ARG A 57 -14.47 2.57 5.56
C ARG A 57 -13.84 3.88 6.07
N ALA A 58 -13.93 4.95 5.29
CA ALA A 58 -13.44 6.30 5.61
C ALA A 58 -11.91 6.41 5.81
N VAL A 59 -11.13 5.51 5.22
CA VAL A 59 -9.67 5.63 5.21
C VAL A 59 -9.28 6.70 4.18
N ASN A 60 -8.60 7.77 4.62
CA ASN A 60 -8.17 8.86 3.73
C ASN A 60 -6.99 8.47 2.82
N THR A 61 -6.13 7.57 3.31
CA THR A 61 -4.89 7.14 2.65
C THR A 61 -4.60 5.68 2.97
N VAL A 62 -4.29 4.88 1.96
CA VAL A 62 -3.91 3.47 2.10
C VAL A 62 -2.40 3.34 2.00
N ILE A 63 -1.80 2.47 2.81
CA ILE A 63 -0.35 2.25 2.78
C ILE A 63 -0.08 0.86 2.21
N ILE A 64 0.65 0.81 1.10
CA ILE A 64 1.03 -0.42 0.41
C ILE A 64 2.40 -0.84 0.93
N ALA A 65 2.42 -1.60 2.03
CA ALA A 65 3.65 -2.04 2.69
C ALA A 65 4.23 -3.36 2.11
N SER A 66 3.91 -3.71 0.86
CA SER A 66 4.36 -4.93 0.20
C SER A 66 4.89 -4.62 -1.20
N GLY A 67 6.13 -5.01 -1.47
CA GLY A 67 6.75 -4.85 -2.80
C GLY A 67 6.00 -5.60 -3.90
N ASP A 68 5.33 -6.72 -3.58
CA ASP A 68 4.51 -7.47 -4.54
C ASP A 68 3.29 -6.70 -5.02
N LEU A 69 2.84 -5.69 -4.25
CA LEU A 69 1.67 -4.88 -4.60
C LEU A 69 2.04 -3.62 -5.39
N VAL A 70 3.32 -3.25 -5.38
CA VAL A 70 3.86 -2.13 -6.13
C VAL A 70 3.91 -2.53 -7.61
N GLY A 71 3.27 -1.75 -8.48
CA GLY A 71 3.20 -2.01 -9.92
C GLY A 71 2.03 -2.88 -10.38
N ILE A 72 1.16 -3.35 -9.48
CA ILE A 72 -0.11 -4.02 -9.87
C ILE A 72 -1.10 -3.01 -10.48
N LEU A 73 -1.18 -1.81 -9.91
CA LEU A 73 -1.96 -0.70 -10.47
C LEU A 73 -1.07 0.10 -11.42
N PRO A 74 -1.58 0.53 -12.59
CA PRO A 74 -0.85 1.46 -13.44
C PRO A 74 -0.86 2.86 -12.86
N GLU A 75 0.07 3.67 -13.36
CA GLU A 75 0.35 5.02 -12.88
C GLU A 75 -0.83 5.98 -12.99
N ASP A 76 -1.74 5.76 -13.96
CA ASP A 76 -2.92 6.58 -14.20
C ASP A 76 -4.13 6.20 -13.33
N ASP A 77 -4.02 5.12 -12.52
CA ASP A 77 -5.14 4.64 -11.71
C ASP A 77 -5.49 5.65 -10.58
N PRO A 78 -6.75 6.10 -10.49
CA PRO A 78 -7.15 7.07 -9.47
C PRO A 78 -7.00 6.53 -8.04
N LEU A 79 -7.06 5.21 -7.83
CA LEU A 79 -6.86 4.61 -6.52
C LEU A 79 -5.40 4.71 -6.07
N LEU A 80 -4.46 4.74 -7.01
CA LEU A 80 -3.03 4.87 -6.71
C LEU A 80 -2.73 6.22 -6.06
N LYS A 81 -3.47 7.29 -6.39
CA LYS A 81 -3.34 8.62 -5.75
C LYS A 81 -3.70 8.62 -4.25
N LYS A 82 -4.44 7.61 -3.80
CA LYS A 82 -4.79 7.40 -2.38
C LYS A 82 -3.84 6.43 -1.70
N CYS A 83 -2.85 5.90 -2.40
CA CYS A 83 -1.90 4.93 -1.90
C CYS A 83 -0.54 5.57 -1.64
N ILE A 84 0.14 5.12 -0.59
CA ILE A 84 1.54 5.47 -0.30
C ILE A 84 2.37 4.19 -0.31
N ASP A 85 3.44 4.18 -1.10
CA ASP A 85 4.53 3.22 -0.95
C ASP A 85 5.56 3.80 0.04
N PRO A 86 5.72 3.19 1.23
CA PRO A 86 6.66 3.67 2.24
C PRO A 86 8.12 3.55 1.78
N LEU A 87 8.45 2.63 0.87
CA LEU A 87 9.81 2.50 0.34
C LEU A 87 10.12 3.62 -0.65
N ASP A 88 9.20 3.93 -1.57
CA ASP A 88 9.35 5.07 -2.48
C ASP A 88 9.47 6.39 -1.70
N ALA A 89 8.64 6.59 -0.68
CA ALA A 89 8.72 7.77 0.19
C ALA A 89 10.09 7.87 0.89
N LEU A 90 10.62 6.75 1.39
CA LEU A 90 11.94 6.71 2.02
C LEU A 90 13.06 7.03 1.03
N VAL A 91 13.00 6.49 -0.20
CA VAL A 91 14.00 6.74 -1.24
C VAL A 91 14.01 8.22 -1.63
N ARG A 92 12.85 8.84 -1.79
CA ARG A 92 12.73 10.27 -2.10
C ARG A 92 13.37 11.13 -1.02
N GLU A 93 13.06 10.88 0.24
CA GLU A 93 13.63 11.61 1.38
C GLU A 93 15.14 11.38 1.51
N ALA A 94 15.62 10.15 1.29
CA ALA A 94 17.05 9.86 1.30
C ALA A 94 17.80 10.65 0.21
N ILE A 95 17.23 10.76 -0.99
CA ILE A 95 17.80 11.56 -2.09
C ILE A 95 17.82 13.05 -1.72
N ILE A 96 16.74 13.57 -1.12
CA ILE A 96 16.68 14.96 -0.66
C ILE A 96 17.78 15.20 0.37
N CYS A 97 17.85 14.36 1.42
CA CYS A 97 18.87 14.43 2.47
C CYS A 97 20.29 14.42 1.90
N ALA A 98 20.59 13.50 0.98
CA ALA A 98 21.90 13.40 0.33
C ALA A 98 22.25 14.63 -0.51
N ARG A 99 21.25 15.30 -1.11
CA ARG A 99 21.44 16.54 -1.88
C ARG A 99 21.54 17.78 -0.99
N THR A 100 20.89 17.78 0.17
CA THR A 100 20.94 18.87 1.15
C THR A 100 22.18 18.83 2.03
N GLN A 101 22.93 17.73 2.05
CA GLN A 101 24.28 17.70 2.60
C GLN A 101 25.23 18.44 1.66
N ARG A 102 25.35 19.77 1.84
CA ARG A 102 26.59 20.54 1.64
C ARG A 102 26.53 21.88 2.38
N PRO A 103 27.68 22.44 2.80
CA PRO A 103 29.03 22.23 2.26
C PRO A 103 29.83 21.06 2.86
#